data_AF-A0AAD5YDN9-F1
#
_entry.id   AF-A0AAD5YDN9-F1
#
_cell.length_a   1.000
_cell.length_b   1.000
_cell.length_c   1.000
_cell.angle_alpha   90.00
_cell.angle_beta   90.00
_cell.angle_gamma   90.00
#
_symmetry.space_group_name_H-M   'P 1'
#
loop_
_entity.id
_entity.type
_entity.pdbx_description
1 polymer ?
#
loop_
_entity_poly.entity_id
_entity_poly.type
_entity_poly.pdbx_seq_one_letter_code
_entity_poly.pdbx_strand_id
1 'polypeptide(L)'
;MGYNDALLSMMYTIGDQYRLIRDWEDVLDQLGEQEKDEDKEITEERKELLGLVEKAKKKIEKTDRFHSEVTQHWTILRERIIGKVVHVEPIAASTKPQQYTKDCAFIELYKDKFDWDTSKGNKVYIATSTHKTAFSKHLVSSKPTNIDVNGKKCLLVIKNGLATGTTIGRASGMESFTSVYTQRGHKKTSIELAVLHYGRRTGPFSAPGDSGSIVLTRDGGILGMITGGAGNTYGTDVTYLTPYWYIEEEIKKVFPDCHLYEVVE
;
A
#
# COMPACT_ATOMS: atom_id res chain seq x y z
N MET A 1 -10.70 -6.28 -15.00
CA MET A 1 -9.24 -6.10 -15.09
C MET A 1 -8.57 -6.74 -13.89
N GLY A 2 -8.74 -6.20 -12.67
CA GLY A 2 -8.03 -6.67 -11.47
C GLY A 2 -8.00 -8.18 -11.18
N TYR A 3 -9.09 -8.93 -11.37
CA TYR A 3 -9.08 -10.40 -11.18
C TYR A 3 -8.10 -11.10 -12.15
N ASN A 4 -8.18 -10.80 -13.44
CA ASN A 4 -7.31 -11.40 -14.44
C ASN A 4 -5.85 -10.97 -14.23
N ASP A 5 -5.62 -9.72 -13.86
CA ASP A 5 -4.28 -9.20 -13.59
C ASP A 5 -3.64 -9.90 -12.38
N ALA A 6 -4.44 -10.19 -11.34
CA ALA A 6 -3.99 -10.97 -10.18
C ALA A 6 -3.63 -12.41 -10.56
N LEU A 7 -4.47 -13.08 -11.38
CA LEU A 7 -4.17 -14.42 -11.89
C LEU A 7 -2.88 -14.43 -12.71
N LEU A 8 -2.75 -13.49 -13.66
CA LEU A 8 -1.55 -13.36 -14.47
C LEU A 8 -0.31 -13.13 -13.60
N SER A 9 -0.39 -12.26 -12.59
CA SER A 9 0.72 -12.01 -11.66
C SER A 9 1.16 -13.26 -10.90
N MET A 10 0.22 -14.09 -10.44
CA MET A 10 0.53 -15.36 -9.79
C MET A 10 1.19 -16.34 -10.77
N MET A 11 0.64 -16.48 -11.98
CA MET A 11 1.20 -17.34 -13.02
C MET A 11 2.62 -16.93 -13.42
N TYR A 12 2.87 -15.62 -13.61
CA TYR A 12 4.21 -15.11 -13.89
C TYR A 12 5.16 -15.38 -12.73
N THR A 13 4.72 -15.15 -11.48
CA THR A 13 5.54 -15.44 -10.30
C THR A 13 5.95 -16.91 -10.24
N ILE A 14 5.01 -17.83 -10.47
CA ILE A 14 5.28 -19.28 -10.50
C ILE A 14 6.28 -19.60 -11.62
N GLY A 15 6.04 -19.11 -12.84
CA GLY A 15 6.93 -19.32 -13.97
C GLY A 15 8.36 -18.81 -13.74
N ASP A 16 8.51 -17.63 -13.12
CA ASP A 16 9.82 -17.07 -12.79
C ASP A 16 10.55 -17.87 -11.72
N GLN A 17 9.84 -18.39 -10.70
CA GLN A 17 10.45 -19.28 -9.72
C GLN A 17 10.91 -20.61 -10.35
N TYR A 18 10.15 -21.19 -11.28
CA TYR A 18 10.59 -22.39 -12.01
C TYR A 18 11.84 -22.14 -12.86
N ARG A 19 11.96 -20.97 -13.50
CA ARG A 19 13.17 -20.58 -14.24
C ARG A 19 14.38 -20.49 -13.30
N LEU A 20 14.24 -19.79 -12.17
CA LEU A 20 15.32 -19.67 -11.19
C LEU A 20 15.75 -21.02 -10.61
N ILE A 21 14.79 -21.91 -10.31
CA ILE A 21 15.10 -23.27 -9.84
C ILE A 21 15.93 -24.02 -10.88
N ARG A 22 15.54 -23.97 -12.16
CA ARG A 22 16.31 -24.60 -13.24
C ARG A 22 17.73 -24.06 -13.32
N ASP A 23 17.89 -22.73 -13.30
CA ASP A 23 19.21 -22.11 -13.37
C ASP A 23 20.09 -22.53 -12.17
N TRP A 24 19.52 -22.66 -10.97
CA TRP A 24 20.25 -23.13 -9.79
C TRP A 24 20.52 -24.64 -9.79
N GLU A 25 19.59 -25.46 -10.29
CA GLU A 25 19.77 -26.91 -10.44
C GLU A 25 20.86 -27.21 -11.48
N ASP A 26 20.93 -26.46 -12.59
CA ASP A 26 22.01 -26.57 -13.59
C ASP A 26 23.39 -26.26 -12.98
N VAL A 27 23.48 -25.29 -12.06
CA VAL A 27 24.73 -24.97 -11.34
C VAL A 27 25.06 -26.08 -10.32
N LEU A 28 24.06 -26.59 -9.59
CA LEU A 28 24.25 -27.71 -8.66
C LEU A 28 24.77 -28.96 -9.38
N ASP A 29 24.27 -29.24 -10.58
CA ASP A 29 24.74 -30.36 -11.42
C ASP A 29 26.21 -30.17 -11.86
N GLN A 30 26.64 -28.93 -12.12
CA GLN A 30 28.04 -28.62 -12.42
C GLN A 30 28.96 -28.76 -11.20
N LEU A 31 28.46 -28.44 -10.01
CA LEU A 31 29.21 -28.58 -8.75
C LEU A 31 29.32 -30.05 -8.29
N GLY A 32 28.45 -30.94 -8.77
CA GLY A 32 28.46 -32.36 -8.44
C GLY A 32 28.20 -32.68 -6.95
N GLU A 33 28.42 -33.94 -6.58
CA GLU A 33 28.28 -34.43 -5.21
C GLU A 33 29.44 -33.95 -4.31
N GLN A 34 29.19 -33.87 -3.00
CA GLN A 34 30.20 -33.44 -2.05
C GLN A 34 31.35 -34.45 -1.93
N GLU A 35 32.58 -33.99 -2.12
CA GLU A 35 33.80 -34.79 -1.95
C GLU A 35 34.46 -34.57 -0.58
N LYS A 36 35.28 -35.53 -0.11
CA LYS A 36 35.90 -35.51 1.22
C LYS A 36 36.92 -34.38 1.44
N ASP A 37 37.58 -33.94 0.37
CA ASP A 37 38.64 -32.92 0.38
C ASP A 37 38.23 -31.66 -0.43
N GLU A 38 36.92 -31.43 -0.56
CA GLU A 38 36.36 -30.31 -1.33
C GLU A 38 36.69 -28.94 -0.70
N ASP A 39 36.85 -27.93 -1.55
CA ASP A 39 36.99 -26.55 -1.11
C ASP A 39 35.75 -26.10 -0.31
N LYS A 40 35.98 -25.47 0.84
CA LYS A 40 34.91 -24.95 1.70
C LYS A 40 34.02 -23.95 0.97
N GLU A 41 34.55 -23.20 0.01
CA GLU A 41 33.79 -22.24 -0.79
C GLU A 41 32.73 -22.97 -1.63
N ILE A 42 33.11 -24.07 -2.28
CA ILE A 42 32.21 -24.92 -3.06
C ILE A 42 31.14 -25.56 -2.16
N THR A 43 31.53 -26.04 -0.99
CA THR A 43 30.58 -26.63 -0.04
C THR A 43 29.52 -25.62 0.43
N GLU A 44 29.92 -24.39 0.79
CA GLU A 44 28.95 -23.36 1.20
C GLU A 44 28.11 -22.85 0.02
N GLU A 45 28.68 -22.69 -1.18
CA GLU A 45 27.93 -22.32 -2.38
C GLU A 45 26.81 -23.34 -2.69
N ARG A 46 27.14 -24.64 -2.65
CA ARG A 46 26.15 -25.72 -2.83
C ARG A 46 25.00 -25.62 -1.83
N LYS A 47 25.33 -25.38 -0.56
CA LYS A 47 24.35 -25.26 0.53
C LYS A 47 23.47 -24.01 0.38
N GLU A 48 24.03 -22.90 -0.06
CA GLU A 48 23.27 -21.68 -0.36
C GLU A 48 22.29 -21.90 -1.51
N LEU A 49 22.74 -22.51 -2.61
CA LEU A 49 21.90 -22.85 -3.77
C LEU A 49 20.75 -23.79 -3.41
N LEU A 50 21.03 -24.86 -2.65
CA LEU A 50 19.99 -25.75 -2.13
C LEU A 50 18.95 -24.99 -1.28
N GLY A 51 19.42 -24.06 -0.45
CA GLY A 51 18.55 -23.19 0.34
C GLY A 51 17.69 -22.24 -0.52
N LEU A 52 18.21 -21.76 -1.64
CA LEU A 52 17.47 -20.93 -2.61
C LEU A 52 16.40 -21.74 -3.35
N VAL A 53 16.75 -22.94 -3.83
CA VAL A 53 15.82 -23.88 -4.47
C VAL A 53 14.65 -24.21 -3.54
N GLU A 54 14.95 -24.54 -2.28
CA GLU A 54 13.92 -24.87 -1.29
C GLU A 54 12.99 -23.67 -0.99
N LYS A 55 13.54 -22.45 -0.90
CA LYS A 55 12.74 -21.22 -0.74
C LYS A 55 11.84 -20.97 -1.95
N ALA A 56 12.35 -21.17 -3.16
CA ALA A 56 11.57 -21.00 -4.39
C ALA A 56 10.46 -22.06 -4.51
N LYS A 57 10.74 -23.33 -4.19
CA LYS A 57 9.74 -24.41 -4.16
C LYS A 57 8.60 -24.09 -3.19
N LYS A 58 8.92 -23.65 -1.96
CA LYS A 58 7.92 -23.17 -0.99
C LYS A 58 7.11 -21.97 -1.48
N LYS A 59 7.73 -21.06 -2.24
CA LYS A 59 7.04 -19.89 -2.82
C LYS A 59 6.10 -20.30 -3.95
N ILE A 60 6.50 -21.24 -4.81
CA ILE A 60 5.64 -21.83 -5.84
C ILE A 60 4.43 -22.48 -5.16
N GLU A 61 4.65 -23.40 -4.22
CA GLU A 61 3.57 -24.13 -3.53
C GLU A 61 2.53 -23.17 -2.93
N LYS A 62 2.98 -22.15 -2.20
CA LYS A 62 2.08 -21.15 -1.61
C LYS A 62 1.31 -20.34 -2.65
N THR A 63 1.98 -19.92 -3.72
CA THR A 63 1.36 -19.11 -4.79
C THR A 63 0.38 -19.93 -5.61
N ASP A 64 0.72 -21.17 -5.93
CA ASP A 64 -0.11 -22.10 -6.70
C ASP A 64 -1.34 -22.55 -5.92
N ARG A 65 -1.19 -22.80 -4.61
CA ARG A 65 -2.33 -23.05 -3.71
C ARG A 65 -3.30 -21.88 -3.72
N PHE A 66 -2.80 -20.65 -3.56
CA PHE A 66 -3.64 -19.46 -3.58
C PHE A 66 -4.29 -19.23 -4.95
N HIS A 67 -3.54 -19.43 -6.04
CA HIS A 67 -4.09 -19.39 -7.39
C HIS A 67 -5.24 -20.41 -7.58
N SER A 68 -5.05 -21.63 -7.06
CA SER A 68 -6.07 -22.68 -7.09
C SER A 68 -7.31 -22.29 -6.29
N GLU A 69 -7.16 -21.78 -5.07
CA GLU A 69 -8.28 -21.29 -4.24
C GLU A 69 -9.06 -20.17 -4.96
N VAL A 70 -8.35 -19.20 -5.53
CA VAL A 70 -8.96 -18.07 -6.26
C VAL A 70 -9.72 -18.57 -7.50
N THR A 71 -9.11 -19.44 -8.30
CA THR A 71 -9.75 -19.95 -9.52
C THR A 71 -10.91 -20.91 -9.22
N GLN A 72 -10.86 -21.66 -8.13
CA GLN A 72 -11.96 -22.56 -7.73
C GLN A 72 -13.17 -21.82 -7.16
N HIS A 73 -12.94 -20.79 -6.33
CA HIS A 73 -14.02 -20.15 -5.58
C HIS A 73 -14.45 -18.77 -6.11
N TRP A 74 -13.60 -18.07 -6.88
CA TRP A 74 -13.81 -16.66 -7.25
C TRP A 74 -13.86 -16.40 -8.76
N THR A 75 -13.97 -17.46 -9.57
CA THR A 75 -14.09 -17.35 -11.04
C THR A 75 -15.36 -16.61 -11.46
N ILE A 76 -16.48 -16.90 -10.80
CA ILE A 76 -17.78 -16.31 -11.12
C ILE A 76 -17.87 -14.90 -10.52
N LEU A 77 -18.31 -13.93 -11.33
CA LEU A 77 -18.38 -12.52 -10.92
C LEU A 77 -19.20 -12.29 -9.65
N ARG A 78 -20.30 -13.03 -9.46
CA ARG A 78 -21.16 -12.91 -8.28
C ARG A 78 -20.46 -13.34 -6.99
N GLU A 79 -19.55 -14.30 -7.06
CA GLU A 79 -18.79 -14.74 -5.89
C GLU A 79 -17.75 -13.70 -5.44
N ARG A 80 -17.38 -12.77 -6.34
CA ARG A 80 -16.47 -11.65 -6.07
C ARG A 80 -17.13 -10.45 -5.39
N ILE A 81 -18.42 -10.54 -5.06
CA ILE A 81 -19.10 -9.52 -4.27
C ILE A 81 -18.72 -9.76 -2.80
N ILE A 82 -17.87 -8.87 -2.27
CA ILE A 82 -17.31 -8.97 -0.91
C ILE A 82 -18.11 -8.20 0.14
N GLY A 83 -19.14 -7.45 -0.27
CA GLY A 83 -19.91 -6.59 0.61
C GLY A 83 -20.98 -5.81 -0.13
N LYS A 84 -21.66 -4.93 0.61
CA LYS A 84 -22.67 -4.01 0.07
C LYS A 84 -22.37 -2.58 0.50
N VAL A 85 -22.65 -1.64 -0.39
CA VAL A 85 -22.58 -0.22 -0.07
C VAL A 85 -23.73 0.10 0.88
N VAL A 86 -23.42 0.63 2.06
CA VAL A 86 -24.41 1.02 3.08
C VAL A 86 -24.67 2.53 3.08
N HIS A 87 -23.72 3.32 2.59
CA HIS A 87 -23.85 4.77 2.48
C HIS A 87 -22.85 5.32 1.47
N VAL A 88 -23.23 6.39 0.77
CA VAL A 88 -22.37 7.14 -0.15
C VAL A 88 -22.64 8.62 0.04
N GLU A 89 -21.60 9.40 0.26
CA GLU A 89 -21.72 10.86 0.20
C GLU A 89 -21.81 11.31 -1.26
N PRO A 90 -22.77 12.18 -1.63
CA PRO A 90 -22.78 12.80 -2.95
C PRO A 90 -21.44 13.51 -3.20
N ILE A 91 -20.83 13.26 -4.38
CA ILE A 91 -19.56 13.88 -4.75
C ILE A 91 -19.70 15.40 -4.67
N ALA A 92 -19.03 16.01 -3.69
CA ALA A 92 -19.09 17.43 -3.47
C ALA A 92 -17.72 17.99 -3.10
N ALA A 93 -17.17 18.82 -3.99
CA ALA A 93 -16.03 19.66 -3.66
C ALA A 93 -16.52 20.88 -2.86
N SER A 94 -15.75 21.27 -1.83
CA SER A 94 -15.95 22.51 -1.06
C SER A 94 -17.29 22.54 -0.30
N THR A 95 -17.60 21.50 0.49
CA THR A 95 -18.78 21.52 1.37
C THR A 95 -18.50 22.40 2.58
N LYS A 96 -19.21 23.53 2.71
CA LYS A 96 -19.16 24.37 3.92
C LYS A 96 -19.59 23.57 5.16
N PRO A 97 -19.04 23.88 6.36
CA PRO A 97 -18.08 24.95 6.65
C PRO A 97 -16.60 24.62 6.37
N GLN A 98 -16.19 23.36 6.36
CA GLN A 98 -14.76 22.96 6.32
C GLN A 98 -14.15 22.86 4.91
N GLN A 99 -14.97 22.79 3.86
CA GLN A 99 -14.57 22.79 2.45
C GLN A 99 -13.74 21.59 1.96
N TYR A 100 -13.62 20.49 2.70
CA TYR A 100 -13.01 19.25 2.20
C TYR A 100 -13.82 18.59 1.08
N THR A 101 -13.18 17.70 0.32
CA THR A 101 -13.83 16.90 -0.71
C THR A 101 -14.59 15.76 -0.06
N LYS A 102 -15.90 15.68 -0.33
CA LYS A 102 -16.72 14.51 0.01
C LYS A 102 -16.73 13.55 -1.16
N ASP A 103 -15.93 12.49 -1.04
CA ASP A 103 -15.86 11.39 -2.01
C ASP A 103 -15.53 10.09 -1.26
N CYS A 104 -16.51 9.57 -0.54
CA CYS A 104 -16.38 8.33 0.22
C CYS A 104 -17.65 7.47 0.13
N ALA A 105 -17.44 6.17 0.18
CA ALA A 105 -18.49 5.16 0.30
C ALA A 105 -18.16 4.24 1.48
N PHE A 106 -19.18 3.91 2.26
CA PHE A 106 -19.09 2.93 3.33
C PHE A 106 -19.63 1.61 2.83
N ILE A 107 -18.85 0.54 3.01
CA ILE A 107 -19.13 -0.80 2.51
C ILE A 107 -19.16 -1.75 3.71
N GLU A 108 -20.29 -2.40 3.93
CA GLU A 108 -20.40 -3.50 4.89
C GLU A 108 -19.87 -4.77 4.23
N LEU A 109 -18.79 -5.33 4.78
CA LEU A 109 -18.15 -6.54 4.28
C LEU A 109 -18.91 -7.79 4.75
N TYR A 110 -19.06 -8.77 3.85
CA TYR A 110 -19.79 -10.00 4.16
C TYR A 110 -18.96 -10.97 5.00
N LYS A 111 -19.60 -11.57 6.01
CA LYS A 111 -18.91 -12.41 7.00
C LYS A 111 -18.33 -13.69 6.42
N ASP A 112 -19.01 -14.27 5.45
CA ASP A 112 -18.61 -15.49 4.73
C ASP A 112 -17.48 -15.25 3.70
N LYS A 113 -17.18 -13.98 3.38
CA LYS A 113 -16.16 -13.62 2.38
C LYS A 113 -14.77 -13.38 2.97
N PHE A 114 -14.66 -13.33 4.30
CA PHE A 114 -13.40 -13.15 5.01
C PHE A 114 -13.33 -14.10 6.20
N ASP A 115 -12.15 -14.67 6.44
CA ASP A 115 -11.86 -15.35 7.70
C ASP A 115 -11.58 -14.28 8.76
N TRP A 116 -12.60 -13.89 9.52
CA TRP A 116 -12.50 -12.83 10.53
C TRP A 116 -11.68 -13.24 11.75
N ASP A 117 -11.52 -14.54 12.01
CA ASP A 117 -10.73 -15.03 13.13
C ASP A 117 -9.22 -14.92 12.85
N THR A 118 -8.82 -15.05 11.59
CA THR A 118 -7.41 -14.91 11.17
C THR A 118 -7.09 -13.57 10.50
N SER A 119 -8.12 -12.86 10.01
CA SER A 119 -7.98 -11.52 9.46
C SER A 119 -7.50 -10.57 10.55
N LYS A 120 -6.40 -9.86 10.25
CA LYS A 120 -5.93 -8.77 11.12
C LYS A 120 -6.33 -7.40 10.57
N GLY A 121 -7.42 -7.36 9.80
CA GLY A 121 -7.86 -6.17 9.07
C GLY A 121 -6.88 -5.71 7.98
N ASN A 122 -6.98 -4.43 7.62
CA ASN A 122 -6.13 -3.81 6.61
C ASN A 122 -4.67 -3.71 7.11
N LYS A 123 -3.75 -4.37 6.41
CA LYS A 123 -2.30 -4.27 6.68
C LYS A 123 -1.61 -3.50 5.56
N VAL A 124 -0.79 -2.53 5.94
CA VAL A 124 0.17 -1.90 5.03
C VAL A 124 1.52 -2.57 5.24
N TYR A 125 2.08 -3.18 4.21
CA TYR A 125 3.39 -3.81 4.28
C TYR A 125 4.50 -2.76 4.19
N ILE A 126 5.22 -2.54 5.28
CA ILE A 126 6.30 -1.56 5.39
C ILE A 126 7.64 -2.30 5.29
N ALA A 127 8.03 -2.77 4.09
CA ALA A 127 9.43 -2.87 3.60
C ALA A 127 9.72 -4.03 2.62
N THR A 128 10.12 -3.69 1.40
CA THR A 128 11.22 -4.38 0.72
C THR A 128 12.56 -3.73 1.13
N SER A 129 13.68 -4.43 0.90
CA SER A 129 15.02 -4.17 1.48
C SER A 129 15.59 -2.74 1.34
N THR A 130 15.11 -1.93 0.40
CA THR A 130 15.63 -0.58 0.11
C THR A 130 15.21 0.52 1.10
N HIS A 131 14.19 0.29 1.94
CA HIS A 131 13.63 1.33 2.83
C HIS A 131 13.74 1.04 4.33
N LYS A 132 14.36 -0.09 4.71
CA LYS A 132 14.52 -0.46 6.12
C LYS A 132 15.11 0.68 6.95
N THR A 133 16.12 1.38 6.43
CA THR A 133 16.85 2.44 7.16
C THR A 133 16.01 3.69 7.44
N ALA A 134 15.00 4.00 6.63
CA ALA A 134 14.18 5.20 6.82
C ALA A 134 13.13 5.04 7.94
N PHE A 135 12.65 3.81 8.18
CA PHE A 135 11.58 3.54 9.14
C PHE A 135 12.05 2.85 10.44
N SER A 136 13.29 2.37 10.53
CA SER A 136 13.75 1.52 11.66
C SER A 136 14.35 2.23 12.89
N LYS A 137 14.52 3.56 12.90
CA LYS A 137 15.02 4.27 14.11
C LYS A 137 14.02 5.25 14.75
N HIS A 138 13.40 4.78 15.83
CA HIS A 138 12.64 5.51 16.86
C HIS A 138 11.16 5.79 16.56
N LEU A 139 10.31 5.04 17.26
CA LEU A 139 8.98 5.48 17.68
C LEU A 139 9.12 6.62 18.71
N VAL A 140 8.14 7.53 18.69
CA VAL A 140 7.74 8.53 19.70
C VAL A 140 7.82 9.98 19.20
N SER A 141 6.68 10.65 19.42
CA SER A 141 6.41 12.09 19.48
C SER A 141 5.80 12.75 18.24
N SER A 142 4.59 13.27 18.45
CA SER A 142 3.73 14.13 17.63
C SER A 142 4.30 15.53 17.31
N LYS A 143 5.63 15.64 17.22
CA LYS A 143 6.36 16.82 16.71
C LYS A 143 7.16 16.38 15.50
N PRO A 144 7.43 17.22 14.47
CA PRO A 144 8.23 16.83 13.32
C PRO A 144 9.69 16.60 13.74
N THR A 145 9.96 15.41 14.29
CA THR A 145 11.28 14.93 14.72
C THR A 145 11.96 14.10 13.63
N ASN A 146 11.24 13.69 12.59
CA ASN A 146 11.82 12.94 11.48
C ASN A 146 12.66 13.86 10.61
N ILE A 147 13.77 13.34 10.10
CA ILE A 147 14.68 14.04 9.22
C ILE A 147 14.48 13.48 7.80
N ASP A 148 14.25 14.34 6.81
CA ASP A 148 14.17 13.94 5.40
C ASP A 148 15.54 13.64 4.78
N VAL A 149 15.55 13.25 3.50
CA VAL A 149 16.78 13.00 2.73
C VAL A 149 17.76 14.18 2.69
N ASN A 150 17.30 15.40 3.01
CA ASN A 150 18.11 16.62 2.99
C ASN A 150 18.45 17.11 4.40
N GLY A 151 18.22 16.32 5.45
CA GLY A 151 18.52 16.74 6.82
C GLY A 151 17.44 17.61 7.47
N LYS A 152 16.28 17.82 6.83
CA LYS A 152 15.25 18.74 7.33
C LYS A 152 14.18 18.03 8.16
N LYS A 153 13.76 18.68 9.24
CA LYS A 153 12.64 18.22 10.07
C LYS A 153 11.35 18.17 9.25
N CYS A 154 10.66 17.04 9.23
CA CYS A 154 9.40 16.84 8.54
C CYS A 154 8.55 15.76 9.21
N LEU A 155 7.28 15.65 8.82
CA LEU A 155 6.44 14.50 9.11
C LEU A 155 6.54 13.50 7.96
N LEU A 156 7.19 12.36 8.19
CA LEU A 156 7.26 11.28 7.20
C LEU A 156 5.98 10.46 7.23
N VAL A 157 5.49 10.14 6.05
CA VAL A 157 4.26 9.40 5.85
C VAL A 157 4.45 8.29 4.83
N ILE A 158 3.61 7.27 4.91
CA ILE A 158 3.65 6.09 4.04
C ILE A 158 2.25 5.73 3.55
N LYS A 159 2.17 5.20 2.33
CA LYS A 159 0.94 4.60 1.80
C LYS A 159 1.28 3.43 0.90
N ASN A 160 0.32 2.52 0.71
CA ASN A 160 0.36 1.51 -0.35
C ASN A 160 -0.81 1.75 -1.31
N GLY A 161 -0.50 2.13 -2.54
CA GLY A 161 -1.49 2.47 -3.57
C GLY A 161 -1.41 1.53 -4.76
N LEU A 162 -2.50 1.43 -5.52
CA LEU A 162 -2.59 0.52 -6.66
C LEU A 162 -1.58 0.82 -7.76
N ALA A 163 -1.35 2.11 -8.06
CA ALA A 163 -0.54 2.54 -9.20
C ALA A 163 0.96 2.61 -8.84
N THR A 164 1.29 3.07 -7.64
CA THR A 164 2.69 3.31 -7.23
C THR A 164 3.20 2.32 -6.19
N GLY A 165 2.36 1.41 -5.70
CA GLY A 165 2.71 0.51 -4.61
C GLY A 165 3.00 1.26 -3.31
N THR A 166 3.99 0.77 -2.56
CA THR A 166 4.40 1.35 -1.28
C THR A 166 5.34 2.53 -1.50
N THR A 167 4.93 3.73 -1.10
CA THR A 167 5.73 4.96 -1.23
C THR A 167 5.83 5.72 0.08
N ILE A 168 6.92 6.48 0.24
CA ILE A 168 7.16 7.35 1.38
C ILE A 168 7.10 8.81 0.91
N GLY A 169 6.49 9.67 1.71
CA GLY A 169 6.32 11.09 1.45
C GLY A 169 6.60 11.94 2.68
N ARG A 170 6.50 13.25 2.48
CA ARG A 170 6.65 14.29 3.51
C ARG A 170 5.36 15.07 3.58
N ALA A 171 4.63 14.94 4.68
CA ALA A 171 3.44 15.74 4.90
C ALA A 171 3.85 17.19 5.21
N SER A 172 3.21 18.13 4.51
CA SER A 172 3.26 19.55 4.85
C SER A 172 2.44 19.78 6.12
N GLY A 173 2.98 20.54 7.07
CA GLY A 173 2.22 21.01 8.24
C GLY A 173 1.27 22.18 7.93
N MET A 174 1.22 22.62 6.67
CA MET A 174 0.33 23.68 6.21
C MET A 174 -0.81 23.09 5.39
N GLU A 175 -2.04 23.47 5.74
CA GLU A 175 -3.24 23.26 4.94
C GLU A 175 -3.05 23.85 3.55
N SER A 176 -3.29 23.04 2.51
CA SER A 176 -3.22 23.47 1.12
C SER A 176 -4.61 23.84 0.63
N PHE A 177 -4.71 24.92 -0.14
CA PHE A 177 -5.96 25.36 -0.76
C PHE A 177 -5.95 24.96 -2.23
N THR A 178 -6.71 23.95 -2.62
CA THR A 178 -6.91 23.61 -4.02
C THR A 178 -8.09 24.40 -4.57
N SER A 179 -7.88 25.15 -5.65
CA SER A 179 -8.95 25.87 -6.35
C SER A 179 -9.46 25.04 -7.52
N VAL A 180 -10.66 24.47 -7.40
CA VAL A 180 -11.33 23.77 -8.51
C VAL A 180 -12.19 24.77 -9.27
N TYR A 181 -11.90 24.96 -10.56
CA TYR A 181 -12.77 25.71 -11.48
C TYR A 181 -13.91 24.80 -11.92
N THR A 182 -15.14 25.13 -11.54
CA THR A 182 -16.32 24.46 -12.11
C THR A 182 -16.56 24.95 -13.54
N GLN A 183 -17.24 24.15 -14.38
CA GLN A 183 -17.59 24.52 -15.77
C GLN A 183 -18.36 25.85 -15.90
N ARG A 184 -18.88 26.40 -14.80
CA ARG A 184 -19.59 27.69 -14.71
C ARG A 184 -18.73 28.86 -14.18
N GLY A 185 -17.42 28.69 -14.06
CA GLY A 185 -16.52 29.77 -13.63
C GLY A 185 -16.55 30.09 -12.12
N HIS A 186 -17.28 29.33 -11.31
CA HIS A 186 -17.24 29.50 -9.85
C HIS A 186 -16.00 28.81 -9.28
N LYS A 187 -15.19 29.58 -8.54
CA LYS A 187 -14.04 29.12 -7.77
C LYS A 187 -14.52 28.39 -6.52
N LYS A 188 -14.28 27.08 -6.44
CA LYS A 188 -14.41 26.31 -5.20
C LYS A 188 -13.02 26.11 -4.62
N THR A 189 -12.80 26.57 -3.39
CA THR A 189 -11.57 26.27 -2.66
C THR A 189 -11.84 25.07 -1.76
N SER A 190 -11.03 24.03 -1.85
CA SER A 190 -11.01 22.95 -0.86
C SER A 190 -9.73 23.02 -0.06
N ILE A 191 -9.84 22.74 1.23
CA ILE A 191 -8.70 22.56 2.12
C ILE A 191 -8.26 21.11 1.98
N GLU A 192 -6.98 20.84 1.80
CA GLU A 192 -6.44 19.48 1.72
C GLU A 192 -5.06 19.43 2.41
N LEU A 193 -4.70 18.28 2.99
CA LEU A 193 -3.34 18.07 3.47
C LEU A 193 -2.45 17.73 2.29
N ALA A 194 -1.36 18.49 2.11
CA ALA A 194 -0.41 18.25 1.04
C ALA A 194 0.69 17.27 1.49
N VAL A 195 0.95 16.25 0.67
CA VAL A 195 2.08 15.35 0.81
C VAL A 195 2.98 15.50 -0.40
N LEU A 196 4.26 15.77 -0.13
CA LEU A 196 5.31 15.84 -1.15
C LEU A 196 6.04 14.49 -1.23
N HIS A 197 6.55 14.17 -2.40
CA HIS A 197 7.46 13.03 -2.55
C HIS A 197 8.70 13.15 -1.64
N TYR A 198 9.26 12.00 -1.25
CA TYR A 198 10.38 11.92 -0.31
C TYR A 198 11.69 12.50 -0.88
N GLY A 199 12.01 12.20 -2.13
CA GLY A 199 13.17 12.78 -2.83
C GLY A 199 13.09 12.63 -4.34
N ARG A 200 13.92 13.36 -5.10
CA ARG A 200 13.87 13.37 -6.58
C ARG A 200 14.18 12.00 -7.22
N ARG A 201 14.85 11.10 -6.50
CA ARG A 201 15.25 9.77 -6.99
C ARG A 201 14.25 8.66 -6.67
N THR A 202 13.21 8.93 -5.87
CA THR A 202 12.26 7.91 -5.39
C THR A 202 10.96 7.86 -6.19
N GLY A 203 10.84 8.66 -7.25
CA GLY A 203 9.59 8.81 -7.99
C GLY A 203 8.52 9.60 -7.20
N PRO A 204 7.30 9.69 -7.75
CA PRO A 204 6.20 10.43 -7.13
C PRO A 204 5.66 9.71 -5.89
N PHE A 205 5.03 10.46 -4.98
CA PHE A 205 4.36 9.83 -3.83
C PHE A 205 3.09 9.08 -4.26
N SER A 206 2.32 9.63 -5.19
CA SER A 206 1.13 8.99 -5.75
C SER A 206 1.01 9.24 -7.26
N ALA A 207 0.22 8.40 -7.95
CA ALA A 207 -0.14 8.57 -9.36
C ALA A 207 -1.66 8.33 -9.56
N PRO A 208 -2.23 8.67 -10.73
CA PRO A 208 -3.60 8.31 -11.06
C PRO A 208 -3.86 6.82 -10.82
N GLY A 209 -4.88 6.51 -10.02
CA GLY A 209 -5.18 5.16 -9.54
C GLY A 209 -4.88 4.93 -8.06
N ASP A 210 -4.12 5.80 -7.40
CA ASP A 210 -3.90 5.73 -5.94
C ASP A 210 -5.01 6.37 -5.10
N SER A 211 -6.02 6.99 -5.72
CA SER A 211 -7.17 7.59 -5.03
C SER A 211 -7.85 6.59 -4.08
N GLY A 212 -8.23 7.05 -2.89
CA GLY A 212 -8.78 6.20 -1.83
C GLY A 212 -7.72 5.51 -0.97
N SER A 213 -6.43 5.57 -1.31
CA SER A 213 -5.38 5.00 -0.46
C SER A 213 -5.27 5.78 0.85
N ILE A 214 -5.12 5.05 1.95
CA ILE A 214 -4.88 5.63 3.28
C ILE A 214 -3.41 5.97 3.45
N VAL A 215 -3.14 7.17 3.94
CA VAL A 215 -1.80 7.65 4.30
C VAL A 215 -1.62 7.56 5.80
N LEU A 216 -0.56 6.86 6.20
CA LEU A 216 -0.21 6.61 7.59
C LEU A 216 1.01 7.44 8.01
N THR A 217 1.01 7.91 9.24
CA THR A 217 2.20 8.40 9.92
C THR A 217 3.10 7.24 10.33
N ARG A 218 4.33 7.55 10.73
CA ARG A 218 5.33 6.55 11.07
C ARG A 218 4.95 5.64 12.25
N ASP A 219 4.18 6.16 13.19
CA ASP A 219 3.62 5.48 14.36
C ASP A 219 2.33 4.70 14.04
N GLY A 220 1.90 4.66 12.77
CA GLY A 220 0.73 3.91 12.33
C GLY A 220 -0.60 4.67 12.44
N GLY A 221 -0.57 5.92 12.90
CA GLY A 221 -1.74 6.79 12.90
C GLY A 221 -2.18 7.14 11.48
N ILE A 222 -3.48 7.27 11.26
CA ILE A 222 -4.02 7.67 9.96
C ILE A 222 -3.93 9.19 9.83
N LEU A 223 -3.22 9.67 8.81
CA LEU A 223 -3.18 11.10 8.47
C LEU A 223 -4.39 11.51 7.65
N GLY A 224 -4.77 10.69 6.67
CA GLY A 224 -5.89 10.98 5.77
C GLY A 224 -5.95 10.03 4.58
N MET A 225 -6.89 10.29 3.69
CA MET A 225 -7.14 9.51 2.47
C MET A 225 -6.83 10.33 1.23
N ILE A 226 -6.15 9.74 0.25
CA ILE A 226 -5.80 10.41 -1.02
C ILE A 226 -7.06 10.70 -1.83
N THR A 227 -7.27 11.98 -2.15
CA THR A 227 -8.36 12.45 -3.04
C THR A 227 -7.84 12.83 -4.41
N GLY A 228 -6.58 13.26 -4.52
CA GLY A 228 -6.01 13.63 -5.79
C GLY A 228 -4.55 14.02 -5.70
N GLY A 229 -4.06 14.63 -6.78
CA GLY A 229 -2.74 15.21 -6.85
C GLY A 229 -2.67 16.28 -7.93
N ALA A 230 -1.66 17.14 -7.83
CA ALA A 230 -1.32 18.13 -8.84
C ALA A 230 0.19 18.16 -9.05
N GLY A 231 0.59 18.43 -10.28
CA GLY A 231 1.98 18.39 -10.70
C GLY A 231 2.08 17.90 -12.13
N ASN A 232 3.14 18.30 -12.81
CA ASN A 232 3.37 17.95 -14.22
C ASN A 232 4.67 17.16 -14.38
N THR A 233 5.41 16.92 -13.29
CA THR A 233 6.72 16.26 -13.30
C THR A 233 6.95 15.53 -11.98
N TYR A 234 7.66 14.40 -12.04
CA TYR A 234 7.99 13.54 -10.89
C TYR A 234 8.64 14.25 -9.68
N GLY A 235 9.14 15.48 -9.83
CA GLY A 235 9.79 16.26 -8.77
C GLY A 235 8.97 17.44 -8.23
N THR A 236 7.75 17.66 -8.75
CA THR A 236 6.83 18.73 -8.32
C THR A 236 5.43 18.21 -7.99
N ASP A 237 5.25 16.89 -7.97
CA ASP A 237 3.96 16.27 -7.66
C ASP A 237 3.61 16.45 -6.18
N VAL A 238 2.46 17.07 -5.94
CA VAL A 238 1.81 17.23 -4.65
C VAL A 238 0.63 16.27 -4.62
N THR A 239 0.57 15.43 -3.61
CA THR A 239 -0.59 14.59 -3.32
C THR A 239 -1.46 15.28 -2.31
N TYR A 240 -2.77 15.22 -2.50
CA TYR A 240 -3.74 15.84 -1.61
C TYR A 240 -4.56 14.80 -0.86
N LEU A 241 -4.74 15.05 0.44
CA LEU A 241 -5.50 14.19 1.32
C LEU A 241 -6.70 14.92 1.93
N THR A 242 -7.80 14.19 2.07
CA THR A 242 -8.82 14.52 3.06
C THR A 242 -8.35 14.05 4.43
N PRO A 243 -8.29 14.93 5.45
CA PRO A 243 -7.81 14.57 6.79
C PRO A 243 -8.64 13.46 7.44
N TYR A 244 -7.97 12.62 8.23
CA TYR A 244 -8.63 11.54 8.98
C TYR A 244 -9.76 12.04 9.89
N TRP A 245 -9.52 13.09 10.68
CA TRP A 245 -10.51 13.62 11.63
C TRP A 245 -11.82 14.00 10.94
N TYR A 246 -11.74 14.55 9.72
CA TYR A 246 -12.92 14.92 8.94
C TYR A 246 -13.66 13.69 8.43
N ILE A 247 -12.91 12.69 7.93
CA ILE A 247 -13.49 11.40 7.51
C ILE A 247 -14.18 10.74 8.70
N GLU A 248 -13.57 10.74 9.89
CA GLU A 248 -14.15 10.18 11.11
C GLU A 248 -15.46 10.90 11.51
N GLU A 249 -15.51 12.23 11.45
CA GLU A 249 -16.75 12.99 11.69
C GLU A 249 -17.86 12.60 10.71
N GLU A 250 -17.54 12.42 9.43
CA GLU A 250 -18.52 11.98 8.43
C GLU A 250 -18.97 10.53 8.65
N ILE A 251 -18.05 9.62 9.02
CA ILE A 251 -18.43 8.23 9.39
C ILE A 251 -19.37 8.26 10.59
N LYS A 252 -19.04 9.00 11.65
CA LYS A 252 -19.82 9.02 12.91
C LYS A 252 -21.21 9.65 12.75
N LYS A 253 -21.44 10.48 11.73
CA LYS A 253 -22.79 10.97 11.39
C LYS A 253 -23.71 9.85 10.93
N VAL A 254 -23.16 8.83 10.29
CA VAL A 254 -23.92 7.68 9.76
C VAL A 254 -23.87 6.50 10.75
N PHE A 255 -22.72 6.28 11.37
CA PHE A 255 -22.44 5.19 12.30
C PHE A 255 -21.82 5.73 13.60
N PRO A 256 -22.64 6.26 14.54
CA PRO A 256 -22.15 6.91 15.75
C PRO A 256 -21.25 6.01 16.62
N ASP A 257 -21.56 4.71 16.66
CA ASP A 257 -20.85 3.71 17.47
C ASP A 257 -19.72 3.00 16.72
N CYS A 258 -19.26 3.57 15.59
CA CYS A 258 -18.14 3.01 14.86
C CYS A 258 -16.80 3.30 15.55
N HIS A 259 -15.91 2.31 15.52
CA HIS A 259 -14.55 2.43 16.04
C HIS A 259 -13.57 1.96 14.97
N LEU A 260 -12.62 2.81 14.58
CA LEU A 260 -11.58 2.47 13.62
C LEU A 260 -10.31 1.94 14.28
N TYR A 261 -10.06 2.37 15.52
CA TYR A 261 -9.02 1.82 16.40
C TYR A 261 -9.67 0.95 17.46
N GLU A 262 -8.92 -0.02 17.97
CA GLU A 262 -9.37 -0.81 19.13
C GLU A 262 -9.73 0.13 20.28
N VAL A 263 -10.91 -0.07 20.86
CA VAL A 263 -11.31 0.60 22.09
C VAL A 263 -10.55 -0.10 23.21
N VAL A 264 -9.58 0.58 23.80
CA VAL A 264 -8.94 0.09 25.03
C VAL A 264 -9.93 0.39 26.16
N GLU A 265 -10.53 -0.67 26.71
CA GLU A 265 -11.34 -0.62 27.94
C GLU A 265 -10.48 -0.37 29.19
#